data_AF-A0A2N2H476-F1
#
_entry.id   AF-A0A2N2H476-F1
#
_cell.length_a   1.000
_cell.length_b   1.000
_cell.length_c   1.000
_cell.angle_alpha   90.00
_cell.angle_beta   90.00
_cell.angle_gamma   90.00
#
_symmetry.space_group_name_H-M   'P 1'
#
loop_
_entity.id
_entity.type
_entity.pdbx_description
1 polymer ?
#
loop_
_entity_poly.entity_id
_entity_poly.type
_entity_poly.pdbx_seq_one_letter_code
_entity_poly.pdbx_strand_id
1 'polypeptide(L)'
;MERMDLQKKYRMRVESCIGTIIDVHKSVKVPHDKGTLLTQFENLRKAIDHMDMSQVSERDIAMVEQATNTLLGEFRSVFETGGGSPVYRKQAH
;
A
#
# COMPACT_ATOMS: atom_id res chain seq x y z
N MET A 1 19.24 -3.24 20.29
CA MET A 1 19.33 -3.14 18.82
C MET A 1 18.01 -3.55 18.16
N GLU A 2 17.40 -4.66 18.59
CA GLU A 2 16.17 -5.25 17.99
C GLU A 2 14.94 -4.31 17.83
N ARG A 3 14.69 -3.37 18.76
CA ARG A 3 13.48 -2.52 18.68
C ARG A 3 13.51 -1.49 17.55
N MET A 4 14.67 -0.91 17.22
CA MET A 4 14.79 0.03 16.10
C MET A 4 14.59 -0.68 14.75
N ASP A 5 15.06 -1.92 14.64
CA ASP A 5 14.91 -2.70 13.40
C ASP A 5 13.44 -3.13 13.19
N LEU A 6 12.72 -3.44 14.27
CA LEU A 6 11.28 -3.73 14.20
C LEU A 6 10.46 -2.51 13.75
N GLN A 7 10.74 -1.33 14.31
CA GLN A 7 10.06 -0.09 13.92
C GLN A 7 10.30 0.27 12.45
N LYS A 8 11.54 0.10 11.97
CA LYS A 8 11.87 0.27 10.55
C LYS A 8 11.12 -0.72 9.66
N LYS A 9 11.02 -1.99 10.09
CA LYS A 9 10.25 -3.01 9.39
C LYS A 9 8.77 -2.65 9.30
N TYR A 10 8.18 -2.15 10.40
CA TYR A 10 6.77 -1.76 10.44
C TYR A 10 6.49 -0.61 9.48
N ARG A 11 7.31 0.44 9.54
CA ARG A 11 7.29 1.55 8.60
C ARG A 11 7.31 1.09 7.14
N MET A 12 8.30 0.28 6.78
CA MET A 12 8.46 -0.22 5.42
C MET A 12 7.23 -0.99 4.92
N ARG A 13 6.58 -1.76 5.79
CA ARG A 13 5.36 -2.51 5.45
C ARG A 13 4.18 -1.58 5.17
N VAL A 14 3.93 -0.59 6.03
CA VAL A 14 2.85 0.38 5.80
C VAL A 14 3.11 1.22 4.54
N GLU A 15 4.35 1.66 4.33
CA GLU A 15 4.75 2.38 3.11
C GLU A 15 4.50 1.55 1.85
N SER A 16 4.83 0.26 1.89
CA SER A 16 4.57 -0.68 0.79
C SER A 16 3.08 -0.83 0.49
N CYS A 17 2.24 -0.95 1.53
CA CYS A 17 0.79 -1.01 1.36
C CYS A 17 0.24 0.24 0.65
N ILE A 18 0.62 1.44 1.12
CA ILE A 18 0.13 2.68 0.51
C ILE A 18 0.69 2.90 -0.89
N GLY A 19 1.96 2.58 -1.11
CA GLY A 19 2.56 2.61 -2.44
C GLY A 19 1.78 1.74 -3.42
N THR A 20 1.41 0.53 -2.98
CA THR A 20 0.59 -0.38 -3.79
C THR A 20 -0.78 0.21 -4.12
N ILE A 21 -1.48 0.81 -3.15
CA ILE A 21 -2.79 1.46 -3.38
C ILE A 21 -2.67 2.62 -4.38
N ILE A 22 -1.61 3.43 -4.26
CA ILE A 22 -1.31 4.52 -5.19
C ILE A 22 -1.08 3.99 -6.61
N ASP A 23 -0.28 2.93 -6.75
CA ASP A 23 0.04 2.34 -8.05
C ASP A 23 -1.22 1.76 -8.72
N VAL A 24 -2.06 1.09 -7.93
CA VAL A 24 -3.39 0.66 -8.38
C VAL A 24 -4.20 1.85 -8.86
N HIS A 25 -4.33 2.89 -8.04
CA HIS A 25 -5.12 4.06 -8.38
C HIS A 25 -4.62 4.75 -9.66
N LYS A 26 -3.30 4.81 -9.87
CA LYS A 26 -2.70 5.33 -11.11
C LYS A 26 -2.94 4.42 -12.33
N SER A 27 -2.98 3.10 -12.12
CA SER A 27 -3.19 2.11 -13.19
C SER A 27 -4.64 2.05 -13.67
N VAL A 28 -5.59 2.26 -12.76
CA VAL A 28 -7.01 2.36 -13.11
C VAL A 28 -7.22 3.77 -13.65
N LYS A 29 -7.47 3.90 -14.95
CA LYS A 29 -7.92 5.19 -15.54
C LYS A 29 -9.32 5.47 -15.03
N VAL A 30 -9.46 5.92 -13.78
CA VAL A 30 -10.74 6.27 -13.16
C VAL A 30 -11.24 7.53 -13.87
N PRO A 31 -12.22 7.42 -14.78
CA PRO A 31 -12.84 8.60 -15.34
C PRO A 31 -13.57 9.24 -14.16
N HIS A 32 -13.24 10.48 -13.82
CA HIS A 32 -13.81 11.28 -12.71
C HIS A 32 -13.07 11.32 -11.37
N ASP A 33 -11.88 10.71 -11.20
CA ASP A 33 -11.06 11.14 -10.05
C ASP A 33 -10.55 12.57 -10.30
N LYS A 34 -10.92 13.50 -9.43
CA LYS A 34 -10.49 14.91 -9.51
C LYS A 34 -9.06 15.10 -8.98
N GLY A 35 -8.27 14.03 -8.87
CA GLY A 35 -6.94 14.00 -8.27
C GLY A 35 -6.95 14.13 -6.74
N THR A 36 -8.12 14.25 -6.12
CA THR A 36 -8.26 14.47 -4.68
C THR A 36 -7.91 13.23 -3.89
N LEU A 37 -8.28 12.04 -4.38
CA LEU A 37 -8.03 10.79 -3.68
C LEU A 37 -6.56 10.37 -3.77
N LEU A 38 -5.95 10.50 -4.95
CA LEU A 38 -4.51 10.29 -5.10
C LEU A 38 -3.70 11.20 -4.18
N THR A 39 -4.07 12.48 -4.09
CA THR A 39 -3.40 13.45 -3.21
C THR A 39 -3.52 13.04 -1.73
N GLN A 40 -4.68 12.50 -1.31
CA GLN A 40 -4.86 11.99 0.05
C GLN A 40 -3.93 10.80 0.35
N PHE A 41 -3.78 9.86 -0.59
CA PHE A 41 -2.86 8.73 -0.39
C PHE A 41 -1.39 9.16 -0.37
N GLU A 42 -0.97 10.09 -1.23
CA GLU A 42 0.39 10.64 -1.21
C GLU A 42 0.65 11.41 0.10
N ASN A 43 -0.35 12.12 0.63
CA ASN A 43 -0.25 12.78 1.94
C ASN A 43 -0.18 11.77 3.09
N LEU A 44 -0.94 10.67 3.02
CA LEU A 44 -0.87 9.59 4.00
C LEU A 44 0.53 8.94 4.03
N ARG A 45 1.13 8.72 2.84
CA ARG A 45 2.50 8.22 2.73
C ARG A 45 3.50 9.14 3.43
N LYS A 46 3.39 10.46 3.22
CA LYS A 46 4.23 11.46 3.92
C LYS A 46 3.97 11.51 5.43
N ALA A 47 2.72 11.34 5.85
CA ALA A 47 2.38 11.34 7.27
C ALA A 47 3.03 10.16 8.00
N ILE A 48 3.18 9.02 7.33
CA ILE A 48 3.86 7.85 7.90
C ILE A 48 5.29 8.16 8.24
N ASP A 49 6.04 8.89 7.40
CA ASP A 49 7.44 9.31 7.67
C ASP A 49 7.61 9.91 9.08
N HIS A 50 6.58 10.57 9.58
CA HIS A 50 6.56 11.22 10.89
C HIS A 50 5.86 10.42 12.00
N MET A 51 5.26 9.28 11.69
CA MET A 51 4.54 8.44 12.65
C MET A 51 5.51 7.75 13.61
N ASP A 52 5.19 7.77 14.91
CA ASP A 52 5.93 7.04 15.93
C ASP A 52 5.58 5.54 15.89
N MET A 53 6.46 4.77 15.26
CA MET A 53 6.32 3.31 15.11
C MET A 53 6.48 2.56 16.43
N SER A 54 6.92 3.20 17.51
CA SER A 54 7.00 2.55 18.83
C SER A 54 5.62 2.24 19.43
N GLN A 55 4.58 2.95 18.99
CA GLN A 55 3.20 2.78 19.43
C GLN A 55 2.40 1.82 18.54
N VAL A 56 3.02 1.29 17.49
CA VAL A 56 2.36 0.44 16.49
C VAL A 56 2.70 -1.02 16.77
N SER A 57 1.68 -1.87 16.83
CA SER A 57 1.84 -3.30 17.03
C SER A 57 1.85 -4.07 15.70
N GLU A 58 2.37 -5.30 15.73
CA GLU A 58 2.26 -6.23 14.59
C GLU A 58 0.83 -6.38 14.10
N ARG A 59 -0.14 -6.38 15.02
CA ARG A 59 -1.56 -6.53 14.71
C ARG A 59 -2.07 -5.34 13.89
N ASP A 60 -1.62 -4.12 14.21
CA ASP A 60 -2.01 -2.93 13.47
C ASP A 60 -1.47 -2.98 12.04
N ILE A 61 -0.21 -3.41 11.88
CA ILE A 61 0.40 -3.60 10.56
C ILE A 61 -0.36 -4.67 9.76
N ALA A 62 -0.67 -5.81 10.39
CA ALA A 62 -1.42 -6.89 9.75
C ALA A 62 -2.82 -6.45 9.32
N MET A 63 -3.49 -5.59 10.08
CA MET A 63 -4.79 -5.02 9.69
C MET A 63 -4.66 -4.15 8.42
N VAL A 64 -3.61 -3.32 8.32
CA VAL A 64 -3.35 -2.50 7.12
C VAL A 64 -3.07 -3.40 5.91
N GLU A 65 -2.24 -4.42 6.08
CA GLU A 65 -1.92 -5.40 5.03
C GLU A 65 -3.17 -6.14 4.58
N GLN A 66 -4.01 -6.60 5.51
CA GLN A 66 -5.25 -7.29 5.19
C GLN A 66 -6.22 -6.39 4.43
N ALA A 67 -6.43 -5.15 4.89
CA ALA A 67 -7.28 -4.19 4.19
C ALA A 67 -6.77 -3.90 2.77
N THR A 68 -5.45 -3.77 2.62
CA THR A 68 -4.81 -3.56 1.31
C THR A 68 -5.03 -4.78 0.40
N ASN A 69 -4.80 -5.99 0.90
CA ASN A 69 -4.97 -7.22 0.11
C ASN A 69 -6.43 -7.46 -0.28
N THR A 70 -7.40 -7.16 0.60
CA THR A 70 -8.82 -7.21 0.28
C THR A 70 -9.14 -6.25 -0.87
N LEU A 71 -8.67 -5.00 -0.78
CA LEU A 71 -8.86 -4.00 -1.83
C LEU A 71 -8.28 -4.47 -3.18
N LEU A 72 -7.07 -5.03 -3.17
CA LEU A 72 -6.44 -5.58 -4.37
C LEU A 72 -7.22 -6.75 -4.97
N GLY A 73 -7.79 -7.61 -4.11
CA GLY A 73 -8.66 -8.71 -4.53
C GLY A 73 -9.92 -8.21 -5.23
N GLU A 74 -10.52 -7.12 -4.75
CA GLU A 74 -11.69 -6.49 -5.38
C GLU A 74 -11.35 -5.89 -6.75
N PHE A 75 -10.16 -5.30 -6.90
CA PHE A 75 -9.69 -4.76 -8.19
C PHE A 75 -9.08 -5.81 -9.12
N ARG A 76 -9.00 -7.08 -8.73
CA ARG A 76 -8.37 -8.15 -9.51
C ARG A 76 -8.86 -8.22 -10.95
N SER A 77 -10.18 -8.09 -11.16
CA SER A 77 -10.79 -8.11 -12.49
C SER A 77 -10.32 -6.95 -13.38
N VAL A 78 -9.99 -5.80 -12.79
CA VAL A 78 -9.46 -4.62 -13.51
C VAL A 78 -8.03 -4.86 -14.00
N PHE A 79 -7.21 -5.55 -13.20
CA PHE A 79 -5.85 -5.94 -13.62
C PHE A 79 -5.82 -7.10 -14.61
N GLU A 80 -6.77 -8.04 -14.54
CA GLU A 80 -6.82 -9.19 -15.45
C GLU A 80 -7.39 -8.83 -16.83
N THR A 81 -8.20 -7.77 -16.94
CA THR A 81 -8.81 -7.33 -18.21
C THR A 81 -7.99 -6.28 -18.97
N GLY A 82 -7.16 -5.50 -18.27
CA GLY A 82 -6.14 -4.67 -18.92
C GLY A 82 -4.88 -5.50 -19.15
N GLY A 83 -4.35 -5.58 -20.38
CA GLY A 83 -3.07 -6.22 -20.69
C GLY A 83 -1.83 -5.54 -20.08
N GLY A 84 -1.91 -5.10 -18.83
CA GLY A 84 -0.83 -4.50 -18.05
C GLY A 84 -0.04 -5.59 -17.34
N SER A 85 1.27 -5.52 -17.49
CA SER A 85 2.23 -6.45 -16.89
C SER A 85 1.94 -6.72 -15.40
N PRO A 86 2.20 -7.94 -14.92
CA PRO A 86 1.89 -8.32 -13.55
C PRO A 86 2.62 -7.40 -12.57
N VAL A 87 1.85 -6.61 -11.83
CA VAL A 87 2.31 -5.79 -10.70
C VAL A 87 2.95 -6.69 -9.63
N TYR A 88 2.59 -7.97 -9.61
CA TYR A 88 3.28 -9.00 -8.85
C TYR A 88 4.40 -9.64 -9.68
N ARG A 89 5.62 -9.10 -9.57
CA ARG A 89 6.81 -9.93 -9.81
C ARG A 89 6.88 -10.95 -8.66
N LYS A 90 6.31 -12.14 -8.87
CA LYS A 90 6.65 -13.31 -8.05
C LYS A 90 8.16 -13.50 -8.13
N GLN A 91 8.87 -13.28 -7.02
CA GLN A 91 10.20 -13.84 -6.87
C GLN A 91 10.03 -15.34 -6.78
N ALA A 92 10.48 -16.05 -7.81
CA ALA A 92 10.60 -17.49 -7.79
C ALA A 92 11.79 -17.86 -6.89
N HIS A 93 11.54 -18.71 -5.91
CA HIS A 93 12.55 -19.54 -5.26
C HIS A 93 12.50 -20.94 -5.87
#